data_AF-A0A955EJ64-F1
#
_entry.id   AF-A0A955EJ64-F1
#
_cell.length_a   1.000
_cell.length_b   1.000
_cell.length_c   1.000
_cell.angle_alpha   90.00
_cell.angle_beta   90.00
_cell.angle_gamma   90.00
#
_symmetry.space_group_name_H-M   'P 1'
#
loop_
_entity.id
_entity.type
_entity.pdbx_description
1 polymer ?
#
loop_
_entity_poly.entity_id
_entity_poly.type
_entity_poly.pdbx_seq_one_letter_code
_entity_poly.pdbx_strand_id
1 'polypeptide(L)'
;MRRRGRAEAAVNGGAAMVMGAVLALTGAASAAWTHLAGTPARVAVVDEAGAALASAAWSLSQTEDGHAIAWVSHAAPVVWEGLVCAVGRIEGQAYVIAVRRSDGGIAWTGAIPAPFLDSWSSPAVDGGHGQVVMASGSEVRAFDAATGSLAWTCGLGRSVVNASPLITTDRGGRDRLFITDYDGYLLFGGGRLYCVNIDARDGALNPWDPGDIVWSVNLGRATSGNSVAYDGARVYVADGGNFNAGVPGSIRAFDAGASTAPAALWTFSNVIGEGFYGGVSVATVNGVPGVYGASYAFYGGLDSANLVKVNAQTGALVWSVACNRTQSIPVPLGDGRVVLATGIPGFGSVPSLQVFQESGGSAALVLDTATQTWNDDGDGVLETGEYVPMGGWTHQAVVVVDDDATCAYVGTAPLSGGFGAYTDLRLVDLDVAPGSAGFVREQHAAGGGSVAVEGGTVYTVGASGLLAFGAWAAPPAYDVNGDGAIDVRDLLAWEQGMGARDVDGDGTVDGEDRAALIAGLRAGEPLDIIGGGA
;
A
#
# COMPACT_ATOMS: atom_id res chain seq x y z
N MET A 1 65.56 -67.11 -14.79
CA MET A 1 65.95 -66.83 -16.20
C MET A 1 64.77 -66.14 -16.88
N ARG A 2 64.98 -64.93 -17.46
CA ARG A 2 64.03 -64.08 -18.25
C ARG A 2 62.86 -63.43 -17.48
N ARG A 3 62.98 -62.11 -17.18
CA ARG A 3 62.43 -60.90 -17.87
C ARG A 3 60.98 -60.60 -17.43
N ARG A 4 60.76 -59.66 -16.48
CA ARG A 4 60.49 -58.21 -16.65
C ARG A 4 59.25 -57.87 -17.49
N GLY A 5 58.22 -57.35 -16.82
CA GLY A 5 57.18 -56.47 -17.34
C GLY A 5 56.73 -55.52 -16.22
N ARG A 6 57.08 -54.23 -16.34
CA ARG A 6 56.62 -53.13 -15.48
C ARG A 6 55.19 -52.77 -15.88
N ALA A 7 54.30 -52.57 -14.92
CA ALA A 7 53.04 -51.86 -15.11
C ALA A 7 53.16 -50.50 -14.39
N GLU A 8 52.96 -49.43 -15.15
CA GLU A 8 52.86 -48.05 -14.67
C GLU A 8 51.49 -47.84 -14.03
N ALA A 9 51.46 -47.27 -12.83
CA ALA A 9 50.26 -46.83 -12.14
C ALA A 9 49.96 -45.39 -12.56
N ALA A 10 48.82 -45.17 -13.21
CA ALA A 10 48.27 -43.85 -13.46
C ALA A 10 47.61 -43.32 -12.18
N VAL A 11 48.14 -42.22 -11.66
CA VAL A 11 47.54 -41.44 -10.56
C VAL A 11 46.51 -40.49 -11.18
N ASN A 12 45.23 -40.80 -11.03
CA ASN A 12 44.14 -39.88 -11.36
C ASN A 12 44.00 -38.86 -10.21
N GLY A 13 44.50 -37.64 -10.44
CA GLY A 13 44.19 -36.47 -9.60
C GLY A 13 42.80 -35.95 -9.94
N GLY A 14 41.82 -36.24 -9.08
CA GLY A 14 40.50 -35.63 -9.14
C GLY A 14 40.56 -34.20 -8.60
N ALA A 15 40.41 -33.21 -9.48
CA ALA A 15 40.17 -31.83 -9.10
C ALA A 15 38.74 -31.71 -8.54
N ALA A 16 38.60 -31.45 -7.25
CA ALA A 16 37.33 -31.08 -6.63
C ALA A 16 36.98 -29.66 -7.10
N MET A 17 36.05 -29.56 -8.05
CA MET A 17 35.47 -28.30 -8.50
C MET A 17 34.45 -27.87 -7.43
N VAL A 18 34.84 -26.94 -6.57
CA VAL A 18 33.95 -26.25 -5.63
C VAL A 18 33.08 -25.31 -6.46
N MET A 19 31.84 -25.72 -6.77
CA MET A 19 30.80 -24.81 -7.24
C MET A 19 30.36 -23.95 -6.05
N GLY A 20 30.92 -22.76 -5.94
CA GLY A 20 30.40 -21.71 -5.06
C GLY A 20 29.07 -21.23 -5.63
N ALA A 21 27.98 -21.44 -4.90
CA ALA A 21 26.69 -20.82 -5.20
C ALA A 21 26.85 -19.30 -5.03
N VAL A 22 26.74 -18.56 -6.13
CA VAL A 22 26.64 -17.10 -6.11
C VAL A 22 25.19 -16.78 -5.74
N LEU A 23 24.95 -16.47 -4.46
CA LEU A 23 23.74 -15.79 -4.02
C LEU A 23 23.82 -14.35 -4.53
N ALA A 24 23.09 -14.05 -5.60
CA ALA A 24 22.90 -12.69 -6.06
C ALA A 24 21.95 -11.98 -5.08
N LEU A 25 22.53 -11.20 -4.16
CA LEU A 25 21.77 -10.24 -3.37
C LEU A 25 21.46 -9.05 -4.30
N THR A 26 20.28 -9.04 -4.89
CA THR A 26 19.74 -7.84 -5.52
C THR A 26 19.46 -6.84 -4.39
N GLY A 27 20.26 -5.79 -4.29
CA GLY A 27 19.91 -4.64 -3.44
C GLY A 27 18.58 -4.10 -3.94
N ALA A 28 17.51 -4.37 -3.19
CA ALA A 28 16.20 -3.88 -3.52
C ALA A 28 16.23 -2.37 -3.36
N ALA A 29 16.21 -1.63 -4.47
CA ALA A 29 15.81 -0.23 -4.42
C ALA A 29 14.48 -0.18 -3.66
N SER A 30 14.36 0.72 -2.68
CA SER A 30 13.13 0.93 -1.90
C SER A 30 11.96 0.99 -2.88
N ALA A 31 11.05 0.01 -2.76
CA ALA A 31 9.98 -0.15 -3.73
C ALA A 31 9.10 1.10 -3.67
N ALA A 32 8.93 1.79 -4.80
CA ALA A 32 8.15 3.01 -4.85
C ALA A 32 6.71 2.77 -4.32
N TRP A 33 6.30 3.54 -3.32
CA TRP A 33 4.97 3.47 -2.70
C TRP A 33 3.91 4.12 -3.58
N THR A 34 3.71 3.53 -4.75
CA THR A 34 2.96 4.09 -5.87
C THR A 34 1.44 4.15 -5.63
N HIS A 35 0.96 3.61 -4.48
CA HIS A 35 -0.45 3.34 -4.19
C HIS A 35 -0.75 3.31 -2.68
N LEU A 36 -2.01 3.57 -2.30
CA LEU A 36 -2.53 3.04 -1.04
C LEU A 36 -2.42 1.50 -1.07
N ALA A 37 -1.95 0.90 0.03
CA ALA A 37 -1.57 -0.52 0.15
C ALA A 37 -0.23 -0.92 -0.50
N GLY A 38 0.63 0.04 -0.89
CA GLY A 38 2.06 -0.21 -1.19
C GLY A 38 2.36 -0.83 -2.56
N THR A 39 1.41 -1.53 -3.20
CA THR A 39 1.62 -2.17 -4.51
C THR A 39 0.60 -1.71 -5.56
N PRO A 40 0.92 -1.75 -6.87
CA PRO A 40 -0.04 -1.46 -7.94
C PRO A 40 -1.26 -2.38 -7.98
N ALA A 41 -1.04 -3.59 -7.49
CA ALA A 41 -2.07 -4.59 -7.23
C ALA A 41 -3.02 -4.20 -6.08
N ARG A 42 -2.66 -3.21 -5.26
CA ARG A 42 -3.28 -2.86 -3.98
C ARG A 42 -3.40 -4.03 -3.01
N VAL A 43 -2.43 -4.92 -3.09
CA VAL A 43 -2.28 -6.04 -2.17
C VAL A 43 -1.35 -5.55 -1.08
N ALA A 44 -1.94 -5.24 0.07
CA ALA A 44 -1.26 -4.77 1.27
C ALA A 44 -0.53 -5.94 1.96
N VAL A 45 0.37 -6.63 1.26
CA VAL A 45 1.12 -7.77 1.78
C VAL A 45 2.60 -7.41 1.78
N VAL A 46 3.26 -7.66 2.90
CA VAL A 46 4.71 -7.48 3.03
C VAL A 46 5.33 -8.79 3.51
N ASP A 47 6.36 -9.24 2.80
CA ASP A 47 7.12 -10.45 3.11
C ASP A 47 8.34 -10.09 3.98
N GLU A 48 8.10 -9.59 5.20
CA GLU A 48 9.13 -9.25 6.18
C GLU A 48 8.65 -9.52 7.60
N ALA A 49 9.53 -9.51 8.60
CA ALA A 49 9.09 -9.61 9.99
C ALA A 49 8.36 -8.33 10.42
N GLY A 50 7.22 -8.48 11.10
CA GLY A 50 6.48 -7.34 11.64
C GLY A 50 7.30 -6.56 12.68
N ALA A 51 7.08 -5.24 12.73
CA ALA A 51 7.56 -4.40 13.83
C ALA A 51 6.80 -4.70 15.14
N ALA A 52 7.54 -4.71 16.25
CA ALA A 52 6.95 -4.70 17.58
C ALA A 52 6.23 -3.38 17.87
N LEU A 53 5.03 -3.45 18.44
CA LEU A 53 4.16 -2.33 18.80
C LEU A 53 4.28 -1.90 20.27
N ALA A 54 5.13 -2.56 21.06
CA ALA A 54 5.27 -2.29 22.50
C ALA A 54 5.63 -0.83 22.82
N SER A 55 6.41 -0.16 21.96
CA SER A 55 6.76 1.25 22.11
C SER A 55 7.00 1.88 20.74
N ALA A 56 6.42 3.07 20.52
CA ALA A 56 6.72 3.86 19.34
C ALA A 56 8.16 4.39 19.41
N ALA A 57 8.92 4.22 18.32
CA ALA A 57 10.27 4.78 18.18
C ALA A 57 10.23 6.32 18.21
N TRP A 58 9.20 6.89 17.59
CA TRP A 58 8.88 8.30 17.68
C TRP A 58 7.38 8.54 17.43
N SER A 59 6.91 9.73 17.83
CA SER A 59 5.56 10.21 17.56
C SER A 59 5.60 11.70 17.21
N LEU A 60 4.81 12.11 16.23
CA LEU A 60 4.70 13.49 15.78
C LEU A 60 3.23 13.97 15.84
N SER A 61 2.95 14.89 16.75
CA SER A 61 1.61 15.50 16.93
C SER A 61 1.58 17.02 16.77
N GLN A 62 2.75 17.66 16.72
CA GLN A 62 2.93 19.11 16.64
C GLN A 62 4.18 19.45 15.86
N THR A 63 4.24 20.64 15.28
CA THR A 63 5.45 21.17 14.64
C THR A 63 6.52 21.50 15.68
N GLU A 64 7.75 21.78 15.24
CA GLU A 64 8.85 22.23 16.11
C GLU A 64 8.51 23.52 16.87
N ASP A 65 7.72 24.42 16.25
CA ASP A 65 7.23 25.65 16.86
C ASP A 65 6.01 25.44 17.80
N GLY A 66 5.55 24.20 17.97
CA GLY A 66 4.45 23.84 18.88
C GLY A 66 3.05 23.98 18.29
N HIS A 67 2.89 24.16 16.98
CA HIS A 67 1.57 24.16 16.35
C HIS A 67 1.05 22.72 16.25
N ALA A 68 -0.17 22.48 16.75
CA ALA A 68 -0.80 21.16 16.66
C ALA A 68 -1.04 20.76 15.19
N ILE A 69 -0.76 19.49 14.88
CA ILE A 69 -1.06 18.90 13.57
C ILE A 69 -2.33 18.07 13.70
N ALA A 70 -3.40 18.52 13.03
CA ALA A 70 -4.62 17.73 12.90
C ALA A 70 -4.45 16.75 11.73
N TRP A 71 -3.91 15.57 12.03
CA TRP A 71 -3.68 14.54 11.03
C TRP A 71 -4.98 13.94 10.48
N VAL A 72 -4.95 13.52 9.22
CA VAL A 72 -6.06 12.79 8.58
C VAL A 72 -5.91 11.30 8.87
N SER A 73 -6.46 10.83 10.00
CA SER A 73 -6.26 9.49 10.56
C SER A 73 -6.70 8.31 9.67
N HIS A 74 -7.55 8.57 8.68
CA HIS A 74 -8.03 7.54 7.76
C HIS A 74 -7.13 7.42 6.51
N ALA A 75 -6.28 8.42 6.24
CA ALA A 75 -5.31 8.36 5.17
C ALA A 75 -4.11 7.52 5.63
N ALA A 76 -3.67 6.58 4.78
CA ALA A 76 -2.44 5.86 5.04
C ALA A 76 -1.23 6.79 4.84
N PRO A 77 -0.21 6.74 5.71
CA PRO A 77 1.10 7.28 5.34
C PRO A 77 1.66 6.49 4.16
N VAL A 78 2.67 7.05 3.50
CA VAL A 78 3.50 6.36 2.51
C VAL A 78 4.96 6.55 2.88
N VAL A 79 5.79 5.60 2.51
CA VAL A 79 7.22 5.61 2.87
C VAL A 79 8.04 5.63 1.58
N TRP A 80 9.13 6.40 1.60
CA TRP A 80 10.10 6.43 0.51
C TRP A 80 11.45 6.86 1.06
N GLU A 81 12.46 6.02 0.84
CA GLU A 81 13.82 6.24 1.31
C GLU A 81 13.86 6.63 2.80
N GLY A 82 14.37 7.81 3.14
CA GLY A 82 14.45 8.33 4.52
C GLY A 82 13.19 9.05 5.01
N LEU A 83 12.08 9.03 4.26
CA LEU A 83 10.89 9.84 4.53
C LEU A 83 9.62 9.01 4.73
N VAL A 84 8.74 9.52 5.58
CA VAL A 84 7.34 9.13 5.72
C VAL A 84 6.49 10.34 5.34
N CYS A 85 5.60 10.20 4.37
CA CYS A 85 4.71 11.27 3.94
C CYS A 85 3.28 10.98 4.40
N ALA A 86 2.66 11.95 5.05
CA ALA A 86 1.28 11.85 5.55
C ALA A 86 0.52 13.17 5.35
N VAL A 87 -0.80 13.14 5.50
CA VAL A 87 -1.67 14.31 5.28
C VAL A 87 -2.19 14.84 6.62
N GLY A 88 -2.08 16.15 6.81
CA GLY A 88 -2.55 16.81 8.02
C GLY A 88 -2.90 18.27 7.81
N ARG A 89 -3.44 18.91 8.85
CA ARG A 89 -3.71 20.35 8.88
C ARG A 89 -2.88 21.03 9.97
N ILE A 90 -2.24 22.15 9.62
CA ILE A 90 -1.52 23.02 10.54
C ILE A 90 -2.23 24.38 10.47
N GLU A 91 -2.76 24.83 11.61
CA GLU A 91 -3.53 26.09 11.69
C GLU A 91 -4.70 26.17 10.69
N GLY A 92 -5.31 25.03 10.38
CA GLY A 92 -6.43 24.91 9.44
C GLY A 92 -6.04 24.78 7.96
N GLN A 93 -4.81 25.05 7.58
CA GLN A 93 -4.31 24.80 6.22
C GLN A 93 -3.90 23.34 6.06
N ALA A 94 -4.31 22.70 4.96
CA ALA A 94 -3.97 21.31 4.65
C ALA A 94 -2.60 21.19 3.96
N TYR A 95 -1.86 20.16 4.34
CA TYR A 95 -0.51 19.86 3.85
C TYR A 95 -0.34 18.36 3.58
N VAL A 96 0.52 18.04 2.62
CA VAL A 96 1.36 16.83 2.72
C VAL A 96 2.57 17.19 3.58
N ILE A 97 2.87 16.37 4.56
CA ILE A 97 3.96 16.57 5.52
C ILE A 97 4.91 15.39 5.37
N ALA A 98 6.15 15.66 4.98
CA ALA A 98 7.20 14.65 4.97
C ALA A 98 7.97 14.70 6.29
N VAL A 99 8.20 13.52 6.84
CA VAL A 99 8.76 13.30 8.17
C VAL A 99 9.95 12.36 8.04
N ARG A 100 11.07 12.69 8.66
CA ARG A 100 12.26 11.85 8.65
C ARG A 100 11.99 10.56 9.41
N ARG A 101 12.24 9.42 8.76
CA ARG A 101 12.08 8.08 9.36
C ARG A 101 12.94 7.88 10.61
N SER A 102 14.09 8.55 10.66
CA SER A 102 15.08 8.42 11.73
C SER A 102 14.60 8.90 13.09
N ASP A 103 13.85 10.01 13.14
CA ASP A 103 13.57 10.71 14.40
C ASP A 103 12.18 11.36 14.46
N GLY A 104 11.36 11.25 13.42
CA GLY A 104 10.04 11.86 13.40
C GLY A 104 10.04 13.37 13.18
N GLY A 105 11.18 13.99 12.86
CA GLY A 105 11.26 15.42 12.55
C GLY A 105 10.67 15.75 11.19
N ILE A 106 9.99 16.90 11.05
CA ILE A 106 9.42 17.34 9.76
C ILE A 106 10.57 17.73 8.83
N ALA A 107 10.66 17.06 7.67
CA ALA A 107 11.61 17.40 6.63
C ALA A 107 11.12 18.60 5.80
N TRP A 108 9.85 18.57 5.38
CA TRP A 108 9.21 19.63 4.64
C TRP A 108 7.68 19.53 4.72
N THR A 109 6.99 20.61 4.33
CA THR A 109 5.53 20.62 4.14
C THR A 109 5.18 21.17 2.75
N GLY A 110 4.22 20.53 2.09
CA GLY A 110 3.71 20.91 0.78
C GLY A 110 2.22 21.26 0.88
N ALA A 111 1.86 22.52 0.63
CA ALA A 111 0.48 22.97 0.74
C ALA A 111 -0.40 22.32 -0.33
N ILE A 112 -1.56 21.79 0.09
CA ILE A 112 -2.56 21.18 -0.79
C ILE A 112 -3.91 21.90 -0.64
N PRO A 113 -4.83 21.75 -1.62
CA PRO A 113 -6.19 22.22 -1.44
C PRO A 113 -6.84 21.55 -0.23
N ALA A 114 -7.79 22.25 0.39
CA ALA A 114 -8.55 21.70 1.51
C ALA A 114 -9.27 20.41 1.08
N PRO A 115 -9.16 19.31 1.84
CA PRO A 115 -9.88 18.07 1.57
C PRO A 115 -11.39 18.33 1.52
N PHE A 116 -12.03 17.96 0.41
CA PHE A 116 -13.47 18.09 0.26
C PHE A 116 -14.19 16.98 1.05
N LEU A 117 -15.23 17.32 1.81
CA LEU A 117 -15.95 16.39 2.69
C LEU A 117 -15.02 15.61 3.65
N ASP A 118 -13.98 16.28 4.15
CA ASP A 118 -12.94 15.68 5.00
C ASP A 118 -12.33 14.40 4.39
N SER A 119 -12.12 14.43 3.07
CA SER A 119 -11.49 13.36 2.30
C SER A 119 -10.24 12.80 2.97
N TRP A 120 -10.12 11.49 2.96
CA TRP A 120 -8.96 10.75 3.46
C TRP A 120 -8.13 10.07 2.37
N SER A 121 -8.04 10.70 1.21
CA SER A 121 -7.07 10.34 0.18
C SER A 121 -5.67 10.21 0.80
N SER A 122 -4.98 9.12 0.47
CA SER A 122 -3.58 8.91 0.84
C SER A 122 -2.66 9.44 -0.26
N PRO A 123 -1.45 9.93 0.07
CA PRO A 123 -0.46 10.26 -0.94
C PRO A 123 0.02 8.99 -1.67
N ALA A 124 0.78 9.18 -2.73
CA ALA A 124 1.52 8.15 -3.44
C ALA A 124 2.92 8.66 -3.76
N VAL A 125 3.87 7.77 -4.00
CA VAL A 125 5.26 8.10 -4.33
C VAL A 125 5.61 7.57 -5.71
N ASP A 126 6.11 8.46 -6.56
CA ASP A 126 6.82 8.13 -7.79
C ASP A 126 8.32 8.14 -7.49
N GLY A 127 8.86 6.98 -7.12
CA GLY A 127 10.29 6.85 -6.81
C GLY A 127 11.19 7.04 -8.03
N GLY A 128 10.67 6.79 -9.24
CA GLY A 128 11.43 6.96 -10.49
C GLY A 128 11.71 8.44 -10.81
N HIS A 129 10.80 9.33 -10.41
CA HIS A 129 10.94 10.77 -10.57
C HIS A 129 11.26 11.51 -9.27
N GLY A 130 11.37 10.80 -8.14
CA GLY A 130 11.58 11.39 -6.82
C GLY A 130 10.43 12.34 -6.44
N GLN A 131 9.18 11.92 -6.62
CA GLN A 131 8.01 12.78 -6.37
C GLN A 131 7.03 12.17 -5.37
N VAL A 132 6.47 13.01 -4.51
CA VAL A 132 5.30 12.68 -3.68
C VAL A 132 4.08 13.33 -4.31
N VAL A 133 3.07 12.52 -4.60
CA VAL A 133 1.86 12.96 -5.31
C VAL A 133 0.64 12.87 -4.41
N MET A 134 -0.18 13.91 -4.40
CA MET A 134 -1.39 13.99 -3.60
C MET A 134 -2.58 14.53 -4.39
N ALA A 135 -3.73 13.87 -4.24
CA ALA A 135 -5.00 14.31 -4.78
C ALA A 135 -5.89 14.86 -3.66
N SER A 136 -6.20 16.16 -3.70
CA SER A 136 -7.05 16.83 -2.71
C SER A 136 -7.81 17.99 -3.34
N GLY A 137 -9.04 18.23 -2.87
CA GLY A 137 -9.94 19.16 -3.57
C GLY A 137 -10.08 18.74 -5.03
N SER A 138 -10.09 19.70 -5.96
CA SER A 138 -10.17 19.44 -7.40
C SER A 138 -8.81 19.40 -8.09
N GLU A 139 -7.74 19.04 -7.40
CA GLU A 139 -6.38 19.04 -7.96
C GLU A 139 -5.60 17.78 -7.58
N VAL A 140 -4.68 17.42 -8.46
CA VAL A 140 -3.54 16.54 -8.14
C VAL A 140 -2.28 17.40 -8.16
N ARG A 141 -1.45 17.29 -7.12
CA ARG A 141 -0.17 18.01 -7.02
C ARG A 141 0.95 17.01 -6.81
N ALA A 142 2.07 17.22 -7.48
CA ALA A 142 3.31 16.51 -7.20
C ALA A 142 4.34 17.45 -6.60
N PHE A 143 5.02 16.95 -5.59
CA PHE A 143 6.10 17.64 -4.89
C PHE A 143 7.37 16.87 -5.12
N ASP A 144 8.47 17.58 -5.36
CA ASP A 144 9.81 17.03 -5.26
C ASP A 144 9.98 16.41 -3.86
N ALA A 145 10.30 15.13 -3.80
CA ALA A 145 10.25 14.37 -2.57
C ALA A 145 11.40 14.74 -1.61
N ALA A 146 12.51 15.28 -2.11
CA ALA A 146 13.62 15.74 -1.28
C ALA A 146 13.33 17.10 -0.62
N THR A 147 12.73 18.03 -1.36
CA THR A 147 12.60 19.44 -0.94
C THR A 147 11.18 19.88 -0.58
N GLY A 148 10.16 19.12 -0.99
CA GLY A 148 8.76 19.51 -0.90
C GLY A 148 8.34 20.60 -1.90
N SER A 149 9.20 20.97 -2.84
CA SER A 149 8.89 21.98 -3.86
C SER A 149 7.83 21.46 -4.83
N LEU A 150 6.84 22.29 -5.17
CA LEU A 150 5.81 21.90 -6.14
C LEU A 150 6.43 21.70 -7.54
N ALA A 151 6.38 20.48 -8.06
CA ALA A 151 6.89 20.12 -9.38
C ALA A 151 5.85 20.39 -10.48
N TRP A 152 4.62 19.91 -10.29
CA TRP A 152 3.52 20.13 -11.22
C TRP A 152 2.15 20.03 -10.53
N THR A 153 1.13 20.55 -11.21
CA THR A 153 -0.28 20.50 -10.77
C THR A 153 -1.18 20.11 -11.94
N CYS A 154 -2.15 19.24 -11.69
CA CYS A 154 -3.22 18.89 -12.61
C CYS A 154 -4.57 19.31 -12.03
N GLY A 155 -5.31 20.17 -12.73
CA GLY A 155 -6.69 20.51 -12.38
C GLY A 155 -7.67 19.44 -12.85
N LEU A 156 -8.52 18.97 -11.96
CA LEU A 156 -9.60 18.02 -12.26
C LEU A 156 -10.93 18.73 -12.46
N GLY A 157 -11.88 18.04 -13.09
CA GLY A 157 -13.22 18.59 -13.31
C GLY A 157 -14.05 18.73 -12.02
N ARG A 158 -13.71 17.99 -10.96
CA ARG A 158 -14.42 17.94 -9.68
C ARG A 158 -13.48 17.59 -8.54
N SER A 159 -13.98 17.75 -7.32
CA SER A 159 -13.26 17.36 -6.12
C SER A 159 -13.03 15.85 -6.03
N VAL A 160 -11.91 15.44 -5.46
CA VAL A 160 -11.59 14.07 -5.07
C VAL A 160 -12.08 13.85 -3.64
N VAL A 161 -12.74 12.71 -3.41
CA VAL A 161 -13.18 12.25 -2.08
C VAL A 161 -12.74 10.81 -1.90
N ASN A 162 -11.87 10.59 -0.92
CA ASN A 162 -11.38 9.31 -0.40
C ASN A 162 -10.57 8.44 -1.38
N ALA A 163 -10.45 8.83 -2.66
CA ALA A 163 -9.66 8.09 -3.64
C ALA A 163 -8.19 8.50 -3.56
N SER A 164 -7.28 7.52 -3.54
CA SER A 164 -5.84 7.73 -3.52
C SER A 164 -5.26 7.51 -4.92
N PRO A 165 -4.24 8.30 -5.35
CA PRO A 165 -3.58 8.11 -6.63
C PRO A 165 -3.02 6.70 -6.84
N LEU A 166 -2.96 6.29 -8.10
CA LEU A 166 -2.25 5.11 -8.59
C LEU A 166 -1.18 5.58 -9.57
N ILE A 167 0.08 5.16 -9.41
CA ILE A 167 1.20 5.51 -10.29
C ILE A 167 1.76 4.23 -10.94
N THR A 168 1.90 4.22 -12.26
CA THR A 168 2.62 3.14 -12.96
C THR A 168 4.13 3.40 -12.93
N THR A 169 4.94 2.35 -13.00
CA THR A 169 6.43 2.45 -13.01
C THR A 169 7.08 1.53 -14.04
N ASP A 170 6.28 0.94 -14.93
CA ASP A 170 6.66 -0.14 -15.83
C ASP A 170 6.45 0.21 -17.31
N ARG A 171 6.21 1.49 -17.63
CA ARG A 171 5.77 1.91 -18.98
C ARG A 171 6.85 2.60 -19.81
N GLY A 172 8.07 2.71 -19.28
CA GLY A 172 9.28 3.10 -20.02
C GLY A 172 9.18 4.49 -20.63
N GLY A 173 9.01 5.54 -19.80
CA GLY A 173 8.84 6.92 -20.27
C GLY A 173 7.40 7.26 -20.68
N ARG A 174 6.44 6.39 -20.32
CA ARG A 174 5.00 6.61 -20.50
C ARG A 174 4.23 6.22 -19.24
N ASP A 175 4.83 6.40 -18.08
CA ASP A 175 4.17 6.18 -16.82
C ASP A 175 3.07 7.21 -16.58
N ARG A 176 2.06 6.77 -15.86
CA ARG A 176 0.77 7.45 -15.73
C ARG A 176 0.32 7.44 -14.30
N LEU A 177 -0.36 8.52 -13.93
CA LEU A 177 -1.17 8.57 -12.73
C LEU A 177 -2.64 8.34 -13.07
N PHE A 178 -3.32 7.52 -12.29
CA PHE A 178 -4.75 7.30 -12.39
C PHE A 178 -5.46 7.71 -11.09
N ILE A 179 -6.58 8.41 -11.23
CA ILE A 179 -7.37 8.91 -10.09
C ILE A 179 -8.84 9.07 -10.50
N THR A 180 -9.76 8.91 -9.53
CA THR A 180 -11.18 9.22 -9.71
C THR A 180 -11.59 10.49 -8.97
N ASP A 181 -12.50 11.26 -9.55
CA ASP A 181 -13.18 12.34 -8.83
C ASP A 181 -14.45 11.85 -8.11
N TYR A 182 -15.11 12.75 -7.38
CA TYR A 182 -16.38 12.55 -6.69
C TYR A 182 -17.51 13.26 -7.44
N ASP A 183 -18.66 12.60 -7.56
CA ASP A 183 -19.81 13.09 -8.33
C ASP A 183 -21.05 13.43 -7.51
N GLY A 184 -20.95 13.42 -6.18
CA GLY A 184 -22.07 13.79 -5.33
C GLY A 184 -23.22 12.78 -5.31
N TYR A 185 -22.95 11.48 -5.50
CA TYR A 185 -23.99 10.45 -5.63
C TYR A 185 -24.93 10.73 -6.81
N LEU A 186 -24.34 10.91 -8.01
CA LEU A 186 -25.05 11.17 -9.27
C LEU A 186 -25.75 12.51 -9.41
N LEU A 187 -25.55 13.46 -8.49
CA LEU A 187 -26.02 14.84 -8.68
C LEU A 187 -25.42 15.51 -9.92
N PHE A 188 -24.30 14.99 -10.43
CA PHE A 188 -23.56 15.60 -11.54
C PHE A 188 -23.35 14.67 -12.75
N GLY A 189 -24.13 13.58 -12.90
CA GLY A 189 -24.08 12.74 -14.10
C GLY A 189 -22.88 11.78 -14.19
N GLY A 190 -22.37 11.33 -13.05
CA GLY A 190 -21.34 10.29 -12.95
C GLY A 190 -19.94 10.83 -12.68
N GLY A 191 -19.16 10.07 -11.91
CA GLY A 191 -17.74 10.34 -11.66
C GLY A 191 -16.86 10.05 -12.86
N ARG A 192 -15.64 10.54 -12.84
CA ARG A 192 -14.66 10.35 -13.91
C ARG A 192 -13.41 9.63 -13.40
N LEU A 193 -12.88 8.76 -14.26
CA LEU A 193 -11.51 8.26 -14.17
C LEU A 193 -10.61 9.15 -15.03
N TYR A 194 -9.50 9.62 -14.47
CA TYR A 194 -8.48 10.41 -15.15
C TYR A 194 -7.22 9.59 -15.33
N CYS A 195 -6.56 9.78 -16.47
CA CYS A 195 -5.19 9.36 -16.74
C CYS A 195 -4.36 10.63 -16.94
N VAL A 196 -3.39 10.84 -16.06
CA VAL A 196 -2.52 12.03 -16.03
C VAL A 196 -1.10 11.59 -16.40
N ASN A 197 -0.43 12.35 -17.25
CA ASN A 197 0.97 12.13 -17.56
C ASN A 197 1.85 12.58 -16.39
N ILE A 198 2.83 11.77 -16.01
CA ILE A 198 3.80 12.12 -14.95
C ILE A 198 5.23 12.20 -15.48
N ASP A 199 5.51 11.52 -16.59
CA ASP A 199 6.83 11.50 -17.22
C ASP A 199 7.13 12.76 -18.02
N ALA A 200 8.41 13.05 -18.17
CA ALA A 200 8.89 14.11 -19.04
C ALA A 200 8.37 13.94 -20.48
N ARG A 201 8.16 15.08 -21.14
CA ARG A 201 7.69 15.11 -22.52
C ARG A 201 8.74 14.55 -23.48
N ASP A 202 8.31 13.62 -24.31
CA ASP A 202 9.05 13.10 -25.47
C ASP A 202 8.16 13.22 -26.71
N GLY A 203 8.59 13.97 -27.72
CA GLY A 203 7.76 14.25 -28.90
C GLY A 203 7.33 13.01 -29.70
N ALA A 204 8.02 11.88 -29.58
CA ALA A 204 7.72 10.64 -30.28
C ALA A 204 6.98 9.62 -29.39
N LEU A 205 7.37 9.48 -28.13
CA LEU A 205 6.86 8.47 -27.20
C LEU A 205 5.79 9.00 -26.25
N ASN A 206 5.92 10.26 -25.81
CA ASN A 206 5.13 10.85 -24.74
C ASN A 206 4.87 12.36 -25.00
N PRO A 207 3.93 12.73 -25.90
CA PRO A 207 3.74 14.12 -26.33
C PRO A 207 3.12 15.08 -25.28
N TRP A 208 2.90 14.61 -24.06
CA TRP A 208 2.28 15.35 -22.95
C TRP A 208 3.33 15.85 -21.97
N ASP A 209 3.08 17.00 -21.34
CA ASP A 209 3.90 17.51 -20.24
C ASP A 209 3.44 16.88 -18.89
N PRO A 210 4.29 16.76 -17.86
CA PRO A 210 3.85 16.30 -16.54
C PRO A 210 2.69 17.12 -15.99
N GLY A 211 1.65 16.45 -15.50
CA GLY A 211 0.40 17.06 -15.05
C GLY A 211 -0.68 17.21 -16.14
N ASP A 212 -0.37 16.95 -17.41
CA ASP A 212 -1.40 16.95 -18.47
C ASP A 212 -2.34 15.74 -18.33
N ILE A 213 -3.64 15.97 -18.53
CA ILE A 213 -4.62 14.89 -18.68
C ILE A 213 -4.43 14.26 -20.08
N VAL A 214 -3.94 13.02 -20.11
CA VAL A 214 -3.84 12.20 -21.34
C VAL A 214 -5.24 11.85 -21.83
N TRP A 215 -6.09 11.38 -20.91
CA TRP A 215 -7.50 11.15 -21.17
C TRP A 215 -8.32 11.11 -19.88
N SER A 216 -9.64 11.24 -20.02
CA SER A 216 -10.58 10.93 -18.94
C SER A 216 -11.85 10.27 -19.48
N VAL A 217 -12.43 9.36 -18.69
CA VAL A 217 -13.67 8.65 -19.02
C VAL A 217 -14.71 8.96 -17.96
N ASN A 218 -15.93 9.32 -18.39
CA ASN A 218 -17.07 9.39 -17.50
C ASN A 218 -17.57 7.97 -17.21
N LEU A 219 -17.60 7.57 -15.96
CA LEU A 219 -18.11 6.26 -15.52
C LEU A 219 -19.65 6.22 -15.57
N GLY A 220 -20.32 7.37 -15.59
CA GLY A 220 -21.78 7.46 -15.65
C GLY A 220 -22.49 6.92 -14.40
N ARG A 221 -21.73 6.72 -13.32
CA ARG A 221 -22.15 6.15 -12.04
C ARG A 221 -21.52 6.91 -10.88
N ALA A 222 -22.10 6.78 -9.69
CA ALA A 222 -21.59 7.43 -8.50
C ALA A 222 -20.15 7.01 -8.23
N THR A 223 -19.30 7.95 -7.83
CA THR A 223 -17.95 7.64 -7.35
C THR A 223 -17.74 8.27 -5.99
N SER A 224 -17.09 7.55 -5.08
CA SER A 224 -16.66 8.01 -3.76
C SER A 224 -15.66 7.00 -3.24
N GLY A 225 -14.40 7.38 -3.03
CA GLY A 225 -13.38 6.47 -2.51
C GLY A 225 -12.86 5.41 -3.47
N ASN A 226 -13.21 5.46 -4.76
CA ASN A 226 -12.92 4.42 -5.74
C ASN A 226 -11.46 4.43 -6.27
N SER A 227 -10.56 4.18 -5.34
CA SER A 227 -9.14 3.90 -5.55
C SER A 227 -8.91 2.82 -6.63
N VAL A 228 -8.12 3.16 -7.64
CA VAL A 228 -7.90 2.39 -8.87
C VAL A 228 -6.77 1.35 -8.72
N ALA A 229 -6.88 0.14 -9.29
CA ALA A 229 -5.78 -0.85 -9.31
C ALA A 229 -5.22 -1.10 -10.73
N TYR A 230 -4.01 -1.68 -10.82
CA TYR A 230 -3.27 -1.89 -12.07
C TYR A 230 -2.55 -3.24 -12.10
N ASP A 231 -2.53 -3.91 -13.26
CA ASP A 231 -1.85 -5.21 -13.48
C ASP A 231 -0.75 -5.19 -14.55
N GLY A 232 -0.25 -4.02 -14.94
CA GLY A 232 0.72 -3.86 -16.04
C GLY A 232 0.08 -3.58 -17.41
N ALA A 233 -1.17 -3.99 -17.62
CA ALA A 233 -1.86 -3.81 -18.90
C ALA A 233 -3.20 -3.07 -18.76
N ARG A 234 -3.88 -3.25 -17.63
CA ARG A 234 -5.24 -2.78 -17.39
C ARG A 234 -5.32 -2.00 -16.12
N VAL A 235 -6.20 -1.02 -16.17
CA VAL A 235 -6.61 -0.21 -15.02
C VAL A 235 -8.00 -0.63 -14.60
N TYR A 236 -8.18 -0.98 -13.34
CA TYR A 236 -9.43 -1.44 -12.76
C TYR A 236 -10.01 -0.38 -11.82
N VAL A 237 -11.27 -0.04 -12.02
CA VAL A 237 -11.98 0.95 -11.19
C VAL A 237 -13.37 0.46 -10.87
N ALA A 238 -13.81 0.70 -9.64
CA ALA A 238 -15.16 0.43 -9.20
C ALA A 238 -16.01 1.71 -9.10
N ASP A 239 -17.32 1.55 -9.01
CA ASP A 239 -18.26 2.65 -8.83
C ASP A 239 -19.43 2.25 -7.90
N GLY A 240 -20.04 3.25 -7.29
CA GLY A 240 -21.14 3.11 -6.33
C GLY A 240 -22.51 2.89 -6.96
N GLY A 241 -22.62 2.84 -8.29
CA GLY A 241 -23.92 2.69 -8.96
C GLY A 241 -24.84 3.89 -8.77
N ASN A 242 -26.14 3.63 -8.60
CA ASN A 242 -27.17 4.60 -8.21
C ASN A 242 -28.05 3.99 -7.12
N PHE A 243 -27.66 4.19 -5.87
CA PHE A 243 -28.43 3.71 -4.72
C PHE A 243 -29.92 4.13 -4.76
N ASN A 244 -30.20 5.40 -5.09
CA ASN A 244 -31.57 5.93 -5.13
C ASN A 244 -32.42 5.32 -6.26
N ALA A 245 -31.80 4.84 -7.33
CA ALA A 245 -32.48 4.21 -8.46
C ALA A 245 -32.34 2.67 -8.45
N GLY A 246 -31.80 2.08 -7.38
CA GLY A 246 -31.56 0.64 -7.29
C GLY A 246 -30.62 0.10 -8.36
N VAL A 247 -29.73 0.95 -8.89
CA VAL A 247 -28.76 0.53 -9.89
C VAL A 247 -27.49 0.08 -9.15
N PRO A 248 -27.08 -1.20 -9.28
CA PRO A 248 -25.94 -1.72 -8.54
C PRO A 248 -24.63 -1.04 -8.93
N GLY A 249 -23.63 -1.14 -8.06
CA GLY A 249 -22.25 -0.76 -8.39
C GLY A 249 -21.69 -1.57 -9.54
N SER A 250 -20.57 -1.13 -10.11
CA SER A 250 -19.87 -1.86 -11.17
C SER A 250 -18.37 -1.82 -10.98
N ILE A 251 -17.68 -2.79 -11.58
CA ILE A 251 -16.22 -2.83 -11.73
C ILE A 251 -15.91 -2.83 -13.23
N ARG A 252 -14.93 -2.05 -13.66
CA ARG A 252 -14.57 -1.89 -15.08
C ARG A 252 -13.07 -1.99 -15.27
N ALA A 253 -12.67 -2.51 -16.42
CA ALA A 253 -11.28 -2.49 -16.87
C ALA A 253 -11.11 -1.57 -18.07
N PHE A 254 -10.02 -0.82 -18.09
CA PHE A 254 -9.60 0.04 -19.20
C PHE A 254 -8.18 -0.32 -19.62
N ASP A 255 -7.85 -0.09 -20.89
CA ASP A 255 -6.48 -0.20 -21.39
C ASP A 255 -5.61 0.90 -20.77
N ALA A 256 -4.62 0.49 -19.97
CA ALA A 256 -3.69 1.42 -19.31
C ALA A 256 -2.81 2.18 -20.31
N GLY A 257 -2.61 1.64 -21.51
CA GLY A 257 -1.81 2.25 -22.56
C GLY A 257 -2.55 3.12 -23.55
N ALA A 258 -3.84 3.36 -23.32
CA ALA A 258 -4.61 4.25 -24.16
C ALA A 258 -4.04 5.68 -24.11
N SER A 259 -3.92 6.31 -25.29
CA SER A 259 -3.53 7.72 -25.46
C SER A 259 -4.73 8.65 -25.68
N THR A 260 -5.93 8.08 -25.72
CA THR A 260 -7.22 8.76 -25.84
C THR A 260 -8.22 8.01 -24.96
N ALA A 261 -9.35 8.64 -24.61
CA ALA A 261 -10.34 8.05 -23.70
C ALA A 261 -10.82 6.67 -24.22
N PRO A 262 -10.44 5.55 -23.56
CA PRO A 262 -10.78 4.22 -24.05
C PRO A 262 -12.21 3.84 -23.68
N ALA A 263 -12.81 2.95 -24.47
CA ALA A 263 -13.97 2.19 -23.99
C ALA A 263 -13.54 1.20 -22.91
N ALA A 264 -14.46 0.84 -22.01
CA ALA A 264 -14.19 -0.24 -21.06
C ALA A 264 -13.99 -1.56 -21.83
N LEU A 265 -12.91 -2.29 -21.51
CA LEU A 265 -12.62 -3.62 -22.05
C LEU A 265 -13.71 -4.61 -21.62
N TRP A 266 -14.17 -4.46 -20.38
CA TRP A 266 -15.32 -5.18 -19.83
C TRP A 266 -15.95 -4.37 -18.69
N THR A 267 -17.17 -4.74 -18.31
CA THR A 267 -17.87 -4.18 -17.16
C THR A 267 -18.62 -5.30 -16.44
N PHE A 268 -18.35 -5.44 -15.14
CA PHE A 268 -19.10 -6.27 -14.23
C PHE A 268 -20.07 -5.40 -13.44
N SER A 269 -21.34 -5.79 -13.35
CA SER A 269 -22.31 -5.17 -12.44
C SER A 269 -22.51 -6.05 -11.22
N ASN A 270 -22.57 -5.45 -10.03
CA ASN A 270 -22.72 -6.19 -8.79
C ASN A 270 -24.00 -7.04 -8.82
N VAL A 271 -23.92 -8.23 -8.22
CA VAL A 271 -25.02 -9.21 -8.20
C VAL A 271 -26.08 -8.89 -7.15
N ILE A 272 -25.76 -8.00 -6.21
CA ILE A 272 -26.72 -7.40 -5.27
C ILE A 272 -26.89 -5.92 -5.59
N GLY A 273 -27.97 -5.30 -5.08
CA GLY A 273 -28.31 -3.90 -5.33
C GLY A 273 -27.38 -2.85 -4.70
N GLU A 274 -26.18 -3.23 -4.27
CA GLU A 274 -25.24 -2.38 -3.54
C GLU A 274 -24.08 -1.88 -4.41
N GLY A 275 -23.54 -0.72 -4.02
CA GLY A 275 -22.44 -0.04 -4.69
C GLY A 275 -21.07 -0.41 -4.15
N PHE A 276 -20.02 -0.20 -4.94
CA PHE A 276 -18.63 -0.25 -4.45
C PHE A 276 -18.18 1.16 -4.11
N TYR A 277 -17.84 1.42 -2.86
CA TYR A 277 -17.43 2.74 -2.38
C TYR A 277 -15.96 2.75 -1.90
N GLY A 278 -15.29 1.60 -1.99
CA GLY A 278 -13.85 1.48 -1.83
C GLY A 278 -13.16 1.35 -3.18
N GLY A 279 -11.84 1.13 -3.11
CA GLY A 279 -11.08 0.68 -4.27
C GLY A 279 -11.26 -0.81 -4.56
N VAL A 280 -10.49 -1.29 -5.53
CA VAL A 280 -10.33 -2.71 -5.85
C VAL A 280 -8.88 -3.12 -5.67
N SER A 281 -8.63 -4.42 -5.51
CA SER A 281 -7.30 -5.02 -5.65
C SER A 281 -7.30 -6.01 -6.81
N VAL A 282 -6.12 -6.27 -7.38
CA VAL A 282 -5.94 -7.27 -8.44
C VAL A 282 -4.83 -8.23 -8.05
N ALA A 283 -5.12 -9.53 -8.06
CA ALA A 283 -4.14 -10.56 -7.70
C ALA A 283 -4.40 -11.83 -8.50
N THR A 284 -3.34 -12.64 -8.67
CA THR A 284 -3.48 -14.00 -9.17
C THR A 284 -3.41 -14.95 -7.98
N VAL A 285 -4.53 -15.58 -7.67
CA VAL A 285 -4.63 -16.55 -6.57
C VAL A 285 -5.06 -17.88 -7.15
N ASN A 286 -4.34 -18.95 -6.79
CA ASN A 286 -4.52 -20.28 -7.36
C ASN A 286 -4.45 -20.31 -8.90
N GLY A 287 -3.58 -19.48 -9.48
CA GLY A 287 -3.39 -19.38 -10.94
C GLY A 287 -4.53 -18.66 -11.68
N VAL A 288 -5.50 -18.07 -10.98
CA VAL A 288 -6.62 -17.34 -11.59
C VAL A 288 -6.46 -15.84 -11.33
N PRO A 289 -6.26 -15.00 -12.35
CA PRO A 289 -6.20 -13.55 -12.18
C PRO A 289 -7.60 -13.01 -11.83
N GLY A 290 -7.69 -12.36 -10.67
CA GLY A 290 -8.93 -11.84 -10.12
C GLY A 290 -8.83 -10.38 -9.73
N VAL A 291 -9.92 -9.65 -9.91
CA VAL A 291 -10.17 -8.33 -9.31
C VAL A 291 -11.11 -8.54 -8.13
N TYR A 292 -10.72 -8.03 -6.97
CA TYR A 292 -11.46 -8.16 -5.73
C TYR A 292 -12.05 -6.81 -5.35
N GLY A 293 -13.32 -6.80 -4.93
CA GLY A 293 -14.00 -5.59 -4.46
C GLY A 293 -15.05 -5.92 -3.41
N ALA A 294 -15.24 -5.02 -2.46
CA ALA A 294 -16.26 -5.15 -1.42
C ALA A 294 -17.27 -4.01 -1.52
N SER A 295 -18.55 -4.33 -1.40
CA SER A 295 -19.63 -3.35 -1.50
C SER A 295 -19.91 -2.67 -0.16
N TYR A 296 -20.61 -1.54 -0.22
CA TYR A 296 -21.10 -0.83 0.95
C TYR A 296 -22.62 -0.78 0.89
N ALA A 297 -23.26 -1.39 1.87
CA ALA A 297 -24.71 -1.34 2.04
C ALA A 297 -25.10 -0.23 3.01
N PHE A 298 -26.15 0.53 2.70
CA PHE A 298 -26.67 1.57 3.61
C PHE A 298 -27.60 1.02 4.68
N TYR A 299 -28.15 -0.17 4.47
CA TYR A 299 -29.07 -0.85 5.37
C TYR A 299 -28.69 -2.32 5.55
N GLY A 300 -29.33 -2.98 6.52
CA GLY A 300 -29.13 -4.42 6.82
C GLY A 300 -28.12 -4.68 7.94
N GLY A 301 -27.66 -5.93 8.04
CA GLY A 301 -26.81 -6.43 9.13
C GLY A 301 -25.31 -6.52 8.77
N LEU A 302 -24.64 -7.47 9.43
CA LEU A 302 -23.23 -7.84 9.22
C LEU A 302 -22.97 -8.57 7.89
N ASP A 303 -24.03 -8.89 7.15
CA ASP A 303 -24.01 -9.67 5.91
C ASP A 303 -24.74 -8.94 4.77
N SER A 304 -25.02 -7.64 4.93
CA SER A 304 -25.80 -6.87 3.94
C SER A 304 -25.01 -6.41 2.72
N ALA A 305 -23.68 -6.45 2.80
CA ALA A 305 -22.79 -6.19 1.67
C ALA A 305 -22.28 -7.51 1.09
N ASN A 306 -21.42 -7.41 0.07
CA ASN A 306 -20.76 -8.56 -0.52
C ASN A 306 -19.32 -8.26 -0.93
N LEU A 307 -18.48 -9.26 -0.74
CA LEU A 307 -17.16 -9.37 -1.35
C LEU A 307 -17.30 -10.15 -2.66
N VAL A 308 -16.66 -9.68 -3.71
CA VAL A 308 -16.66 -10.33 -5.03
C VAL A 308 -15.24 -10.60 -5.51
N LYS A 309 -15.08 -11.67 -6.29
CA LYS A 309 -13.96 -11.87 -7.21
C LYS A 309 -14.49 -11.94 -8.62
N VAL A 310 -13.89 -11.15 -9.49
CA VAL A 310 -14.21 -11.08 -10.92
C VAL A 310 -12.96 -11.46 -11.70
N ASN A 311 -13.08 -12.23 -12.78
CA ASN A 311 -11.95 -12.57 -13.63
C ASN A 311 -11.38 -11.28 -14.25
N ALA A 312 -10.09 -11.00 -14.01
CA ALA A 312 -9.47 -9.75 -14.39
C ALA A 312 -9.41 -9.52 -15.92
N GLN A 313 -9.44 -10.59 -16.70
CA GLN A 313 -9.36 -10.52 -18.17
C GLN A 313 -10.73 -10.31 -18.82
N THR A 314 -11.77 -10.94 -18.28
CA THR A 314 -13.09 -11.02 -18.95
C THR A 314 -14.20 -10.25 -18.24
N GLY A 315 -14.02 -9.88 -16.97
CA GLY A 315 -15.10 -9.30 -16.16
C GLY A 315 -16.15 -10.31 -15.71
N ALA A 316 -15.94 -11.62 -15.94
CA ALA A 316 -16.86 -12.65 -15.49
C ALA A 316 -16.79 -12.83 -13.97
N LEU A 317 -17.94 -12.89 -13.30
CA LEU A 317 -18.00 -13.22 -11.88
C LEU A 317 -17.39 -14.61 -11.63
N VAL A 318 -16.47 -14.69 -10.67
CA VAL A 318 -15.93 -15.96 -10.18
C VAL A 318 -16.74 -16.41 -8.97
N TRP A 319 -16.88 -15.54 -7.97
CA TRP A 319 -17.71 -15.78 -6.80
C TRP A 319 -18.16 -14.47 -6.14
N SER A 320 -19.22 -14.56 -5.34
CA SER A 320 -19.67 -13.51 -4.43
C SER A 320 -20.05 -14.13 -3.09
N VAL A 321 -19.64 -13.50 -1.99
CA VAL A 321 -19.94 -13.93 -0.62
C VAL A 321 -20.41 -12.74 0.19
N ALA A 322 -21.39 -12.94 1.07
CA ALA A 322 -21.88 -11.90 1.96
C ALA A 322 -20.77 -11.43 2.90
N CYS A 323 -20.71 -10.13 3.17
CA CYS A 323 -19.76 -9.54 4.10
C CYS A 323 -20.39 -8.35 4.81
N ASN A 324 -19.66 -7.84 5.81
CA ASN A 324 -20.03 -6.60 6.45
C ASN A 324 -19.67 -5.43 5.53
N ARG A 325 -20.41 -4.32 5.61
CA ARG A 325 -20.24 -3.16 4.71
C ARG A 325 -18.87 -2.53 4.87
N THR A 326 -18.25 -2.10 3.77
CA THR A 326 -16.92 -1.47 3.85
C THR A 326 -16.57 -0.60 2.65
N GLN A 327 -15.62 0.31 2.84
CA GLN A 327 -14.84 0.99 1.80
C GLN A 327 -13.37 0.51 1.78
N SER A 328 -12.99 -0.42 2.64
CA SER A 328 -11.67 -1.06 2.65
C SER A 328 -11.44 -1.84 1.35
N ILE A 329 -10.18 -1.91 0.91
CA ILE A 329 -9.78 -2.69 -0.25
C ILE A 329 -9.44 -4.11 0.21
N PRO A 330 -10.03 -5.16 -0.40
CA PRO A 330 -9.71 -6.54 -0.03
C PRO A 330 -8.23 -6.85 -0.22
N VAL A 331 -7.64 -7.61 0.71
CA VAL A 331 -6.23 -8.04 0.65
C VAL A 331 -6.17 -9.54 0.35
N PRO A 332 -6.13 -9.95 -0.94
CA PRO A 332 -6.00 -11.35 -1.31
C PRO A 332 -4.57 -11.87 -1.03
N LEU A 333 -4.49 -13.06 -0.43
CA LEU A 333 -3.25 -13.75 -0.07
C LEU A 333 -2.98 -14.93 -1.03
N GLY A 334 -1.72 -15.35 -1.12
CA GLY A 334 -1.29 -16.42 -2.02
C GLY A 334 -1.90 -17.79 -1.70
N ASP A 335 -2.32 -18.02 -0.46
CA ASP A 335 -2.93 -19.26 0.04
C ASP A 335 -4.46 -19.34 -0.15
N GLY A 336 -5.06 -18.33 -0.77
CA GLY A 336 -6.50 -18.25 -0.99
C GLY A 336 -7.27 -17.52 0.11
N ARG A 337 -6.64 -17.04 1.17
CA ARG A 337 -7.31 -16.14 2.11
C ARG A 337 -7.51 -14.75 1.50
N VAL A 338 -8.57 -14.05 1.90
CA VAL A 338 -8.82 -12.66 1.57
C VAL A 338 -9.17 -11.92 2.86
N VAL A 339 -8.33 -10.96 3.26
CA VAL A 339 -8.51 -10.17 4.47
C VAL A 339 -9.29 -8.90 4.15
N LEU A 340 -10.25 -8.54 4.99
CA LEU A 340 -11.12 -7.39 4.79
C LEU A 340 -11.43 -6.70 6.14
N ALA A 341 -11.01 -5.45 6.29
CA ALA A 341 -11.50 -4.60 7.36
C ALA A 341 -12.89 -4.08 7.00
N THR A 342 -13.83 -4.14 7.93
CA THR A 342 -15.24 -3.89 7.65
C THR A 342 -15.94 -3.17 8.78
N GLY A 343 -17.11 -2.64 8.47
CA GLY A 343 -18.11 -2.21 9.42
C GLY A 343 -17.95 -0.83 10.01
N ILE A 344 -19.06 -0.24 10.40
CA ILE A 344 -19.16 1.07 11.04
C ILE A 344 -20.11 0.93 12.23
N PRO A 345 -19.85 1.56 13.38
CA PRO A 345 -20.80 1.51 14.49
C PRO A 345 -22.18 2.03 14.06
N GLY A 346 -23.21 1.21 14.26
CA GLY A 346 -24.59 1.52 13.91
C GLY A 346 -25.02 0.99 12.55
N PHE A 347 -26.24 1.34 12.11
CA PHE A 347 -26.84 0.84 10.87
C PHE A 347 -26.93 -0.69 10.75
N GLY A 348 -26.91 -1.44 11.87
CA GLY A 348 -26.86 -2.90 11.90
C GLY A 348 -25.47 -3.48 11.60
N SER A 349 -24.43 -2.65 11.63
CA SER A 349 -23.04 -3.02 11.41
C SER A 349 -22.21 -2.71 12.66
N VAL A 350 -21.09 -3.41 12.80
CA VAL A 350 -20.04 -3.11 13.78
C VAL A 350 -18.66 -3.27 13.14
N PRO A 351 -17.61 -2.56 13.62
CA PRO A 351 -16.25 -2.77 13.15
C PRO A 351 -15.78 -4.23 13.33
N SER A 352 -15.39 -4.87 12.23
CA SER A 352 -14.85 -6.24 12.21
C SER A 352 -13.68 -6.39 11.25
N LEU A 353 -12.74 -7.27 11.60
CA LEU A 353 -11.82 -7.88 10.65
C LEU A 353 -12.42 -9.21 10.21
N GLN A 354 -12.65 -9.35 8.90
CA GLN A 354 -13.16 -10.57 8.28
C GLN A 354 -12.06 -11.22 7.43
N VAL A 355 -11.96 -12.54 7.49
CA VAL A 355 -11.10 -13.33 6.57
C VAL A 355 -11.97 -14.35 5.85
N PHE A 356 -11.83 -14.40 4.54
CA PHE A 356 -12.53 -15.33 3.67
C PHE A 356 -11.55 -16.33 3.08
N GLN A 357 -11.91 -17.61 3.03
CA GLN A 357 -11.15 -18.63 2.30
C GLN A 357 -11.80 -18.84 0.94
N GLU A 358 -11.06 -18.58 -0.15
CA GLU A 358 -11.49 -18.93 -1.50
C GLU A 358 -11.14 -20.37 -1.87
N SER A 359 -12.00 -20.97 -2.70
CA SER A 359 -11.96 -22.36 -3.15
C SER A 359 -12.27 -22.46 -4.64
N GLY A 360 -11.58 -21.66 -5.44
CA GLY A 360 -11.79 -21.58 -6.89
C GLY A 360 -13.04 -20.77 -7.25
N GLY A 361 -14.20 -21.42 -7.29
CA GLY A 361 -15.49 -20.82 -7.71
C GLY A 361 -16.39 -20.35 -6.56
N SER A 362 -15.90 -20.37 -5.33
CA SER A 362 -16.62 -19.95 -4.13
C SER A 362 -15.67 -19.36 -3.08
N ALA A 363 -16.22 -18.63 -2.13
CA ALA A 363 -15.53 -18.17 -0.93
C ALA A 363 -16.41 -18.36 0.30
N ALA A 364 -15.80 -18.58 1.46
CA ALA A 364 -16.48 -18.71 2.75
C ALA A 364 -15.81 -17.85 3.81
N LEU A 365 -16.61 -17.21 4.67
CA LEU A 365 -16.12 -16.50 5.85
C LEU A 365 -15.54 -17.53 6.84
N VAL A 366 -14.27 -17.40 7.20
CA VAL A 366 -13.57 -18.30 8.13
C VAL A 366 -13.17 -17.62 9.43
N LEU A 367 -13.01 -16.29 9.41
CA LEU A 367 -12.72 -15.48 10.59
C LEU A 367 -13.59 -14.23 10.56
N ASP A 368 -14.18 -13.89 11.69
CA ASP A 368 -14.85 -12.61 11.92
C ASP A 368 -14.68 -12.21 13.38
N THR A 369 -13.88 -11.16 13.61
CA THR A 369 -13.55 -10.74 14.97
C THR A 369 -14.79 -10.31 15.76
N ALA A 370 -15.81 -9.75 15.13
CA ALA A 370 -16.97 -9.28 15.86
C ALA A 370 -17.83 -10.46 16.36
N THR A 371 -18.21 -11.38 15.47
CA THR A 371 -19.06 -12.52 15.85
C THR A 371 -18.33 -13.60 16.66
N GLN A 372 -17.03 -13.80 16.43
CA GLN A 372 -16.24 -14.84 17.12
C GLN A 372 -15.70 -14.39 18.48
N THR A 373 -15.77 -13.10 18.80
CA THR A 373 -15.46 -12.58 20.15
C THR A 373 -16.69 -12.05 20.89
N TRP A 374 -17.87 -12.18 20.30
CA TRP A 374 -19.12 -11.72 20.89
C TRP A 374 -19.46 -12.51 22.15
N ASN A 375 -19.66 -11.79 23.24
CA ASN A 375 -20.18 -12.27 24.51
C ASN A 375 -21.50 -11.53 24.80
N ASP A 376 -22.58 -12.05 24.22
CA ASP A 376 -23.96 -11.59 24.36
C ASP A 376 -24.37 -11.47 25.84
N ASP A 377 -24.87 -10.31 26.24
CA ASP A 377 -25.42 -10.09 27.59
C ASP A 377 -26.83 -10.69 27.79
N GLY A 378 -27.42 -11.24 26.72
CA GLY A 378 -28.65 -12.00 26.71
C GLY A 378 -29.79 -11.36 25.93
N ASP A 379 -29.54 -10.26 25.22
CA ASP A 379 -30.54 -9.58 24.38
C ASP A 379 -30.49 -10.01 22.90
N GLY A 380 -29.43 -10.72 22.49
CA GLY A 380 -29.23 -11.21 21.12
C GLY A 380 -28.89 -10.12 20.11
N VAL A 381 -28.43 -8.96 20.56
CA VAL A 381 -28.00 -7.83 19.74
C VAL A 381 -26.50 -7.67 19.90
N LEU A 382 -25.77 -7.56 18.79
CA LEU A 382 -24.33 -7.33 18.85
C LEU A 382 -24.04 -5.86 19.21
N GLU A 383 -23.69 -5.60 20.46
CA GLU A 383 -23.47 -4.25 20.97
C GLU A 383 -22.00 -3.92 21.25
N THR A 384 -21.70 -2.62 21.24
CA THR A 384 -20.38 -2.11 21.62
C THR A 384 -20.03 -2.52 23.05
N GLY A 385 -18.88 -3.18 23.21
CA GLY A 385 -18.39 -3.67 24.50
C GLY A 385 -18.59 -5.17 24.69
N GLU A 386 -19.39 -5.81 23.85
CA GLU A 386 -19.61 -7.26 23.88
C GLU A 386 -18.68 -8.03 22.93
N TYR A 387 -17.98 -7.35 22.04
CA TYR A 387 -17.00 -7.92 21.12
C TYR A 387 -15.72 -7.08 21.11
N VAL A 388 -14.65 -7.63 20.53
CA VAL A 388 -13.39 -6.90 20.31
C VAL A 388 -13.46 -6.16 18.98
N PRO A 389 -13.65 -4.83 18.95
CA PRO A 389 -13.74 -4.08 17.71
C PRO A 389 -12.38 -4.07 16.99
N MET A 390 -12.37 -4.51 15.74
CA MET A 390 -11.17 -4.50 14.90
C MET A 390 -11.54 -4.05 13.49
N GLY A 391 -10.63 -3.34 12.84
CA GLY A 391 -10.85 -2.74 11.54
C GLY A 391 -11.83 -1.57 11.62
N GLY A 392 -12.63 -1.46 10.57
CA GLY A 392 -13.52 -0.34 10.32
C GLY A 392 -13.67 -0.16 8.82
N TRP A 393 -14.79 0.40 8.40
CA TRP A 393 -15.16 0.55 7.00
C TRP A 393 -14.16 1.39 6.18
N THR A 394 -13.31 2.19 6.81
CA THR A 394 -12.30 3.03 6.15
C THR A 394 -10.87 2.56 6.40
N HIS A 395 -10.68 1.53 7.22
CA HIS A 395 -9.35 1.04 7.56
C HIS A 395 -8.81 0.18 6.42
N GLN A 396 -7.56 0.41 6.00
CA GLN A 396 -6.84 -0.52 5.14
C GLN A 396 -5.88 -1.35 6.00
N ALA A 397 -6.20 -2.63 6.17
CA ALA A 397 -5.30 -3.57 6.83
C ALA A 397 -4.05 -3.81 5.96
N VAL A 398 -2.92 -4.05 6.62
CA VAL A 398 -1.70 -4.56 5.99
C VAL A 398 -1.40 -5.92 6.60
N VAL A 399 -1.20 -6.91 5.74
CA VAL A 399 -0.83 -8.28 6.10
C VAL A 399 0.69 -8.40 6.00
N VAL A 400 1.28 -9.05 6.98
CA VAL A 400 2.70 -9.36 7.04
C VAL A 400 2.83 -10.88 7.09
N VAL A 401 3.61 -11.43 6.17
CA VAL A 401 3.88 -12.86 6.07
C VAL A 401 5.34 -13.08 6.45
N ASP A 402 5.56 -13.76 7.57
CA ASP A 402 6.88 -14.24 7.97
C ASP A 402 6.91 -15.79 7.98
N ASP A 403 8.07 -16.37 8.26
CA ASP A 403 8.26 -17.83 8.28
C ASP A 403 7.40 -18.55 9.34
N ASP A 404 6.96 -17.82 10.37
CA ASP A 404 6.29 -18.38 11.54
C ASP A 404 4.76 -18.17 11.53
N ALA A 405 4.26 -17.08 10.93
CA ALA A 405 2.85 -16.72 10.97
C ALA A 405 2.43 -15.77 9.83
N THR A 406 1.14 -15.81 9.49
CA THR A 406 0.50 -14.76 8.70
C THR A 406 -0.20 -13.78 9.63
N CYS A 407 0.32 -12.57 9.77
CA CYS A 407 -0.22 -11.56 10.68
C CYS A 407 -0.84 -10.38 9.94
N ALA A 408 -1.68 -9.59 10.62
CA ALA A 408 -2.21 -8.33 10.09
C ALA A 408 -2.10 -7.19 11.10
N TYR A 409 -1.69 -6.02 10.60
CA TYR A 409 -1.84 -4.75 11.28
C TYR A 409 -3.25 -4.22 11.05
N VAL A 410 -3.99 -4.07 12.14
CA VAL A 410 -5.40 -3.71 12.11
C VAL A 410 -5.71 -2.65 13.16
N GLY A 411 -6.35 -1.58 12.71
CA GLY A 411 -6.83 -0.48 13.54
C GLY A 411 -8.06 -0.84 14.36
N THR A 412 -8.36 -0.05 15.39
CA THR A 412 -9.67 -0.06 16.06
C THR A 412 -10.42 1.23 15.77
N ALA A 413 -11.49 1.14 14.98
CA ALA A 413 -12.35 2.30 14.73
C ALA A 413 -12.96 2.81 16.04
N PRO A 414 -13.16 4.13 16.19
CA PRO A 414 -13.79 4.68 17.37
C PRO A 414 -15.23 4.19 17.47
N LEU A 415 -15.63 3.79 18.67
CA LEU A 415 -16.95 3.26 18.94
C LEU A 415 -18.07 4.32 18.84
N SER A 416 -17.70 5.60 18.93
CA SER A 416 -18.60 6.73 18.72
C SER A 416 -18.25 7.52 17.46
N GLY A 417 -19.25 7.82 16.63
CA GLY A 417 -19.15 8.85 15.59
C GLY A 417 -18.60 8.40 14.23
N GLY A 418 -18.14 7.16 14.04
CA GLY A 418 -17.84 6.53 12.73
C GLY A 418 -16.71 7.13 11.88
N PHE A 419 -16.28 8.35 12.18
CA PHE A 419 -15.31 9.18 11.46
C PHE A 419 -14.19 9.75 12.36
N GLY A 420 -14.14 9.34 13.62
CA GLY A 420 -13.05 9.73 14.51
C GLY A 420 -11.76 8.97 14.20
N ALA A 421 -10.66 9.44 14.79
CA ALA A 421 -9.40 8.73 14.71
C ALA A 421 -9.51 7.32 15.32
N TYR A 422 -8.80 6.38 14.70
CA TYR A 422 -8.60 5.05 15.26
C TYR A 422 -7.83 5.15 16.57
N THR A 423 -8.19 4.30 17.53
CA THR A 423 -7.72 4.39 18.91
C THR A 423 -6.60 3.42 19.23
N ASP A 424 -6.56 2.28 18.53
CA ASP A 424 -5.58 1.23 18.75
C ASP A 424 -5.06 0.70 17.43
N LEU A 425 -3.78 0.36 17.40
CA LEU A 425 -3.20 -0.52 16.39
C LEU A 425 -2.95 -1.89 17.02
N ARG A 426 -3.37 -2.96 16.36
CA ARG A 426 -3.09 -4.34 16.78
C ARG A 426 -2.32 -5.09 15.70
N LEU A 427 -1.42 -5.96 16.13
CA LEU A 427 -0.84 -7.02 15.31
C LEU A 427 -1.57 -8.32 15.67
N VAL A 428 -2.33 -8.85 14.72
CA VAL A 428 -3.12 -10.07 14.94
C VAL A 428 -2.62 -11.24 14.09
N ASP A 429 -2.60 -12.43 14.66
CA ASP A 429 -2.27 -13.68 13.96
C ASP A 429 -3.51 -14.23 13.27
N LEU A 430 -3.48 -14.33 11.94
CA LEU A 430 -4.62 -14.79 11.13
C LEU A 430 -4.77 -16.32 11.11
N ASP A 431 -3.82 -17.05 11.69
CA ASP A 431 -3.86 -18.51 11.84
C ASP A 431 -4.42 -18.93 13.22
N VAL A 432 -4.71 -17.95 14.09
CA VAL A 432 -5.29 -18.15 15.43
C VAL A 432 -6.73 -17.61 15.48
N ALA A 433 -7.64 -18.32 16.15
CA ALA A 433 -9.03 -17.89 16.28
C ALA A 433 -9.16 -16.63 17.17
N PRO A 434 -10.03 -15.65 16.86
CA PRO A 434 -10.12 -14.35 17.56
C PRO A 434 -10.26 -14.37 19.09
N GLY A 435 -10.95 -15.38 19.64
CA GLY A 435 -11.12 -15.54 21.09
C GLY A 435 -9.98 -16.29 21.80
N SER A 436 -8.98 -16.76 21.06
CA SER A 436 -7.88 -17.56 21.61
C SER A 436 -6.71 -16.70 22.07
N ALA A 437 -6.01 -17.17 23.10
CA ALA A 437 -4.73 -16.58 23.49
C ALA A 437 -3.75 -16.63 22.31
N GLY A 438 -3.07 -15.53 22.05
CA GLY A 438 -2.14 -15.40 20.92
C GLY A 438 -2.75 -14.80 19.66
N PHE A 439 -4.07 -14.65 19.55
CA PHE A 439 -4.68 -13.97 18.40
C PHE A 439 -4.20 -12.52 18.29
N VAL A 440 -4.34 -11.73 19.36
CA VAL A 440 -3.67 -10.43 19.45
C VAL A 440 -2.26 -10.68 19.97
N ARG A 441 -1.27 -10.57 19.09
CA ARG A 441 0.15 -10.69 19.45
C ARG A 441 0.62 -9.43 20.18
N GLU A 442 0.27 -8.27 19.63
CA GLU A 442 0.67 -6.97 20.18
C GLU A 442 -0.41 -5.90 19.96
N GLN A 443 -0.41 -4.87 20.80
CA GLN A 443 -1.34 -3.73 20.72
C GLN A 443 -0.69 -2.45 21.20
N HIS A 444 -1.03 -1.32 20.57
CA HIS A 444 -0.67 0.02 21.01
C HIS A 444 -1.87 0.98 21.01
N ALA A 445 -2.16 1.61 22.15
CA ALA A 445 -3.38 2.38 22.41
C ALA A 445 -3.35 3.85 21.93
N ALA A 446 -2.69 4.13 20.80
CA ALA A 446 -2.51 5.50 20.30
C ALA A 446 -2.45 5.63 18.77
N GLY A 447 -2.42 4.50 18.06
CA GLY A 447 -2.35 4.41 16.59
C GLY A 447 -3.64 3.88 16.00
N GLY A 448 -3.58 3.38 14.76
CA GLY A 448 -4.61 2.50 14.21
C GLY A 448 -5.24 2.96 12.90
N GLY A 449 -4.87 4.13 12.38
CA GLY A 449 -5.15 4.44 10.98
C GLY A 449 -4.54 3.38 10.06
N SER A 450 -4.93 3.41 8.79
CA SER A 450 -4.30 2.58 7.75
C SER A 450 -2.78 2.71 7.83
N VAL A 451 -2.06 1.59 7.74
CA VAL A 451 -0.62 1.55 8.02
C VAL A 451 0.22 1.53 6.74
N ALA A 452 1.46 2.00 6.87
CA ALA A 452 2.54 1.69 5.93
C ALA A 452 3.60 0.87 6.67
N VAL A 453 4.19 -0.08 5.96
CA VAL A 453 5.19 -1.02 6.49
C VAL A 453 6.35 -1.07 5.51
N GLU A 454 7.55 -0.72 5.97
CA GLU A 454 8.77 -0.80 5.16
C GLU A 454 10.00 -1.05 6.05
N GLY A 455 10.76 -2.10 5.74
CA GLY A 455 12.04 -2.39 6.39
C GLY A 455 11.86 -2.70 7.87
N GLY A 456 10.82 -3.48 8.21
CA GLY A 456 10.51 -3.84 9.60
C GLY A 456 10.04 -2.66 10.46
N THR A 457 9.69 -1.53 9.84
CA THR A 457 9.12 -0.37 10.52
C THR A 457 7.67 -0.17 10.09
N VAL A 458 6.79 0.12 11.06
CA VAL A 458 5.36 0.37 10.82
C VAL A 458 5.05 1.82 11.12
N TYR A 459 4.36 2.48 10.19
CA TYR A 459 3.90 3.86 10.32
C TYR A 459 2.39 3.92 10.29
N THR A 460 1.80 4.67 11.22
CA THR A 460 0.34 4.83 11.31
C THR A 460 -0.02 6.21 11.84
N VAL A 461 -1.19 6.71 11.46
CA VAL A 461 -1.78 7.91 12.05
C VAL A 461 -2.87 7.47 13.03
N GLY A 462 -2.83 7.95 14.26
CA GLY A 462 -3.87 7.69 15.26
C GLY A 462 -4.20 8.91 16.09
N ALA A 463 -4.88 8.69 17.22
CA ALA A 463 -5.29 9.75 18.14
C ALA A 463 -4.11 10.56 18.71
N SER A 464 -2.90 9.99 18.76
CA SER A 464 -1.69 10.69 19.24
C SER A 464 -0.80 11.25 18.13
N GLY A 465 -1.27 11.24 16.87
CA GLY A 465 -0.54 11.77 15.73
C GLY A 465 0.03 10.70 14.81
N LEU A 466 1.11 11.03 14.08
CA LEU A 466 1.86 10.07 13.27
C LEU A 466 2.84 9.32 14.16
N LEU A 467 2.81 7.99 14.15
CA LEU A 467 3.68 7.13 14.95
C LEU A 467 4.53 6.23 14.05
N ALA A 468 5.73 5.90 14.54
CA ALA A 468 6.57 4.84 13.99
C ALA A 468 6.85 3.77 15.03
N PHE A 469 6.79 2.50 14.62
CA PHE A 469 7.10 1.32 15.44
C PHE A 469 8.18 0.49 14.76
N GLY A 470 9.03 -0.15 15.56
CA GLY A 470 10.22 -0.85 15.06
C GLY A 470 11.47 0.03 15.06
N ALA A 471 12.64 -0.59 14.94
CA ALA A 471 13.87 0.13 14.76
C ALA A 471 13.99 0.48 13.27
N TRP A 472 14.07 1.78 12.96
CA TRP A 472 14.52 2.17 11.64
C TRP A 472 15.98 1.76 11.51
N ALA A 473 16.25 0.69 10.78
CA ALA A 473 17.57 0.46 10.24
C ALA A 473 17.77 1.56 9.20
N ALA A 474 18.70 2.47 9.45
CA ALA A 474 19.08 3.44 8.44
C ALA A 474 19.39 2.68 7.14
N PRO A 475 18.98 3.17 5.96
CA PRO A 475 19.51 2.64 4.71
C PRO A 475 21.02 2.59 4.85
N PRO A 476 21.67 1.48 4.48
CA PRO A 476 23.09 1.38 4.74
C PRO A 476 23.82 2.57 4.12
N ALA A 477 24.73 3.19 4.88
CA ALA A 477 25.45 4.39 4.50
C ALA A 477 26.56 4.05 3.50
N TYR A 478 26.16 3.64 2.29
CA TYR A 478 27.09 3.14 1.28
C TYR A 478 28.04 4.23 0.74
N ASP A 479 27.66 5.50 0.82
CA ASP A 479 28.54 6.65 0.54
C ASP A 479 29.46 6.91 1.74
N VAL A 480 30.40 5.99 1.96
CA VAL A 480 31.36 6.07 3.06
C VAL A 480 32.20 7.35 2.96
N ASN A 481 32.53 7.77 1.73
CA ASN A 481 33.47 8.85 1.49
C ASN A 481 32.80 10.25 1.53
N GLY A 482 31.47 10.31 1.40
CA GLY A 482 30.65 11.52 1.49
C GLY A 482 30.69 12.40 0.25
N ASP A 483 31.04 11.85 -0.93
CA ASP A 483 31.06 12.59 -2.21
C ASP A 483 29.73 12.55 -2.97
N GLY A 484 28.71 11.89 -2.39
CA GLY A 484 27.36 11.79 -2.95
C GLY A 484 27.24 10.74 -4.04
N ALA A 485 28.28 9.95 -4.30
CA ALA A 485 28.25 8.82 -5.22
C ALA A 485 28.52 7.52 -4.45
N ILE A 486 27.77 6.46 -4.73
CA ILE A 486 28.03 5.12 -4.19
C ILE A 486 28.86 4.36 -5.23
N ASP A 487 30.18 4.36 -5.09
CA ASP A 487 31.10 3.68 -6.01
C ASP A 487 32.33 3.04 -5.33
N VAL A 488 33.26 2.50 -6.11
CA VAL A 488 34.46 1.82 -5.57
C VAL A 488 35.30 2.71 -4.65
N ARG A 489 35.17 4.04 -4.74
CA ARG A 489 35.82 4.99 -3.84
C ARG A 489 35.31 4.89 -2.41
N ASP A 490 34.06 4.48 -2.19
CA ASP A 490 33.54 4.23 -0.85
C ASP A 490 34.19 3.02 -0.21
N LEU A 491 34.35 1.93 -0.98
CA LEU A 491 35.09 0.77 -0.51
C LEU A 491 36.55 1.14 -0.21
N LEU A 492 37.19 1.97 -1.04
CA LEU A 492 38.54 2.44 -0.78
C LEU A 492 38.62 3.33 0.47
N ALA A 493 37.65 4.21 0.70
CA ALA A 493 37.56 5.04 1.90
C ALA A 493 37.39 4.18 3.15
N TRP A 494 36.51 3.17 3.08
CA TRP A 494 36.27 2.21 4.15
C TRP A 494 37.55 1.45 4.54
N GLU A 495 38.27 0.89 3.55
CA GLU A 495 39.53 0.16 3.73
C GLU A 495 40.67 1.03 4.28
N GLN A 496 40.64 2.34 4.00
CA GLN A 496 41.60 3.32 4.52
C GLN A 496 41.26 3.80 5.94
N GLY A 497 40.14 3.34 6.50
CA GLY A 497 39.69 3.77 7.81
C GLY A 497 39.11 5.17 7.85
N MET A 498 38.65 5.68 6.71
CA MET A 498 38.08 7.03 6.56
C MET A 498 36.56 6.96 6.42
N GLY A 499 35.88 8.08 6.69
CA GLY A 499 34.47 8.23 6.38
C GLY A 499 33.50 7.58 7.38
N ALA A 500 32.23 7.51 6.99
CA ALA A 500 31.17 6.85 7.74
C ALA A 500 31.23 5.33 7.48
N ARG A 501 32.02 4.63 8.28
CA ARG A 501 32.30 3.20 8.06
C ARG A 501 31.33 2.22 8.70
N ASP A 502 30.45 2.73 9.55
CA ASP A 502 29.29 2.02 10.09
C ASP A 502 28.21 2.08 9.01
N VAL A 503 28.36 1.18 8.04
CA VAL A 503 27.57 1.13 6.83
C VAL A 503 26.22 0.52 7.13
N ASP A 504 26.11 -0.51 7.98
CA ASP A 504 24.81 -1.10 8.30
C ASP A 504 24.05 -0.36 9.42
N GLY A 505 24.72 0.57 10.11
CA GLY A 505 24.11 1.46 11.08
C GLY A 505 23.86 0.82 12.44
N ASP A 506 24.54 -0.29 12.75
CA ASP A 506 24.39 -1.01 14.03
C ASP A 506 25.17 -0.36 15.20
N GLY A 507 26.03 0.63 14.89
CA GLY A 507 26.87 1.34 15.86
C GLY A 507 28.29 0.77 16.03
N THR A 508 28.64 -0.28 15.30
CA THR A 508 29.92 -0.98 15.32
C THR A 508 30.55 -0.93 13.94
N VAL A 509 31.85 -0.61 13.85
CA VAL A 509 32.57 -0.68 12.56
C VAL A 509 33.32 -2.01 12.46
N ASP A 510 32.81 -2.96 11.69
CA ASP A 510 33.39 -4.30 11.55
C ASP A 510 33.30 -4.93 10.14
N GLY A 511 33.34 -6.26 10.05
CA GLY A 511 33.32 -6.96 8.77
C GLY A 511 31.95 -6.99 8.10
N GLU A 512 30.86 -6.80 8.86
CA GLU A 512 29.49 -6.79 8.39
C GLU A 512 29.21 -5.51 7.59
N ASP A 513 29.68 -4.35 8.06
CA ASP A 513 29.66 -3.10 7.30
C ASP A 513 30.33 -3.22 5.93
N ARG A 514 31.52 -3.82 5.92
CA ARG A 514 32.28 -4.01 4.70
C ARG A 514 31.55 -4.94 3.73
N ALA A 515 30.89 -5.98 4.26
CA ALA A 515 30.11 -6.91 3.47
C ALA A 515 28.85 -6.23 2.91
N ALA A 516 28.15 -5.44 3.72
CA ALA A 516 27.02 -4.62 3.31
C ALA A 516 27.44 -3.65 2.20
N LEU A 517 28.54 -2.91 2.38
CA LEU A 517 29.08 -2.00 1.37
C LEU A 517 29.37 -2.68 0.03
N ILE A 518 30.03 -3.83 0.06
CA ILE A 518 30.30 -4.60 -1.16
C ILE A 518 29.01 -5.10 -1.81
N ALA A 519 28.02 -5.51 -1.01
CA ALA A 519 26.71 -5.91 -1.53
C ALA A 519 25.98 -4.74 -2.19
N GLY A 520 25.98 -3.56 -1.56
CA GLY A 520 25.41 -2.33 -2.11
C GLY A 520 26.08 -1.92 -3.43
N LEU A 521 27.42 -1.93 -3.48
CA LEU A 521 28.18 -1.63 -4.70
C LEU A 521 27.88 -2.61 -5.84
N ARG A 522 27.65 -3.89 -5.51
CA ARG A 522 27.34 -4.93 -6.50
C ARG A 522 25.90 -4.95 -6.96
N ALA A 523 24.98 -4.40 -6.19
CA ALA A 523 23.56 -4.35 -6.57
C ALA A 523 23.34 -3.61 -7.89
N GLY A 524 24.21 -2.65 -8.24
CA GLY A 524 24.18 -1.92 -9.51
C GLY A 524 24.86 -2.62 -10.70
N GLU A 525 25.77 -3.58 -10.48
CA GLU A 525 26.55 -4.23 -11.56
C GLU A 525 25.69 -4.86 -12.68
N PRO A 526 24.53 -5.49 -12.41
CA PRO A 526 23.68 -6.05 -13.47
C PRO A 526 23.17 -5.00 -14.46
N LEU A 527 22.92 -3.76 -14.02
CA LEU A 527 22.47 -2.68 -14.90
C LEU A 527 23.61 -2.21 -15.82
N ASP A 528 24.83 -2.13 -15.31
CA ASP A 528 26.01 -1.72 -16.07
C ASP A 528 26.40 -2.75 -17.15
N ILE A 529 26.26 -4.05 -16.84
CA ILE A 529 26.57 -5.14 -17.79
C ILE A 529 25.58 -5.14 -18.97
N ILE A 530 24.31 -4.77 -18.73
CA ILE A 530 23.27 -4.76 -19.78
C ILE A 530 23.31 -3.46 -20.60
N GLY A 531 23.71 -2.34 -19.99
CA GLY A 531 23.83 -1.03 -20.67
C GLY A 531 25.07 -0.87 -21.56
N GLY A 532 26.14 -1.63 -21.33
CA GLY A 532 27.42 -1.53 -22.07
C GLY A 532 27.44 -2.15 -23.49
N GLY A 533 26.29 -2.53 -24.04
CA GLY A 533 26.17 -3.24 -25.32
C GLY A 533 25.59 -2.45 -26.50
N ALA A 534 25.46 -1.11 -26.38
CA ALA A 534 24.97 -0.23 -27.45
C ALA A 534 26.10 0.55 -28.13
#